data_AF-A0A3M1DNB1-F1
#
_entry.id   AF-A0A3M1DNB1-F1
#
_cell.length_a   1.000
_cell.length_b   1.000
_cell.length_c   1.000
_cell.angle_alpha   90.00
_cell.angle_beta   90.00
_cell.angle_gamma   90.00
#
_symmetry.space_group_name_H-M   'P 1'
#
loop_
_entity.id
_entity.type
_entity.pdbx_description
1 polymer ?
#
loop_
_entity_poly.entity_id
_entity_poly.type
_entity_poly.pdbx_seq_one_letter_code
_entity_poly.pdbx_strand_id
1 'polypeptide(L)' 'ARRAQVGTGERSEKIRTYNFPQNRVTDHRIGLTIYRLPDVLDGDLDPFIDELIAQEQAARLQGMQGLP' A
#
# COMPACT_ATOMS: atom_id res chain seq x y z
N ALA A 1 7.62 0.43 20.26
CA ALA A 1 8.10 0.41 18.86
C ALA A 1 7.34 -0.62 18.00
N ARG A 2 7.55 -1.93 18.17
CA ARG A 2 6.93 -2.97 17.31
C ARG A 2 5.39 -2.94 17.26
N ARG A 3 4.74 -2.74 18.41
CA ARG A 3 3.26 -2.69 18.49
C ARG A 3 2.66 -1.58 17.62
N ALA A 4 3.34 -0.43 17.51
CA ALA A 4 2.88 0.67 16.68
C ALA A 4 3.05 0.38 15.17
N GLN A 5 4.04 -0.42 14.78
CA GLN A 5 4.27 -0.80 13.37
C GLN A 5 3.33 -1.91 12.89
N VAL A 6 2.89 -2.79 13.80
CA VAL A 6 2.00 -3.91 13.48
C VAL A 6 0.52 -3.53 13.65
N GLY A 7 0.22 -2.52 14.48
CA GLY A 7 -1.14 -2.13 14.80
C GLY A 7 -1.80 -3.04 15.82
N THR A 8 -3.12 -3.15 15.74
CA THR A 8 -3.95 -4.00 16.62
C THR A 8 -4.04 -5.43 16.11
N GLY A 9 -3.72 -5.66 14.83
CA GLY A 9 -3.84 -6.95 14.17
C GLY A 9 -5.23 -7.24 13.60
N GLU A 10 -6.14 -6.26 13.68
CA GLU A 10 -7.49 -6.39 13.15
C GLU A 10 -7.50 -6.50 11.61
N ARG A 11 -8.47 -7.25 11.08
CA ARG A 11 -8.59 -7.48 9.63
C ARG A 11 -8.93 -6.21 8.83
N SER A 12 -9.51 -5.21 9.51
CA SER A 12 -9.75 -3.88 8.97
C SER A 12 -8.44 -3.10 8.74
N GLU A 13 -7.39 -3.37 9.50
CA GLU A 13 -6.10 -2.69 9.43
C GLU A 13 -5.12 -3.32 8.42
N LYS A 14 -5.57 -4.33 7.67
CA LYS A 14 -4.71 -5.00 6.69
C LYS A 14 -4.21 -4.01 5.63
N ILE A 15 -2.90 -4.07 5.38
CA ILE A 15 -2.25 -3.25 4.35
C ILE A 15 -2.51 -3.80 2.95
N ARG A 16 -2.46 -5.13 2.77
CA ARG A 16 -2.64 -5.79 1.47
C ARG A 16 -3.54 -7.00 1.54
N THR A 17 -4.11 -7.37 0.41
CA THR A 17 -4.82 -8.63 0.21
C THR A 17 -4.26 -9.35 -1.00
N TYR A 18 -3.75 -10.57 -0.79
CA TYR A 18 -3.26 -11.46 -1.84
C TYR A 18 -4.38 -12.48 -2.15
N ASN A 19 -4.89 -12.46 -3.39
CA ASN A 19 -6.00 -13.29 -3.84
C ASN A 19 -5.52 -14.23 -4.95
N PHE A 20 -5.18 -15.47 -4.55
CA PHE A 20 -4.69 -16.52 -5.44
C PHE A 20 -5.69 -16.93 -6.53
N PRO A 21 -6.98 -17.20 -6.21
CA PRO A 21 -7.95 -17.57 -7.24
C PRO A 21 -8.13 -16.53 -8.37
N GLN A 22 -7.91 -15.26 -8.07
CA GLN A 22 -8.10 -14.15 -9.02
C GLN A 22 -6.78 -13.51 -9.45
N ASN A 23 -5.65 -14.17 -9.16
CA ASN A 23 -4.30 -13.77 -9.53
C ASN A 23 -3.95 -12.30 -9.20
N ARG A 24 -4.46 -11.75 -8.08
CA ARG A 24 -4.29 -10.32 -7.78
C ARG A 24 -3.76 -10.01 -6.39
N VAL A 25 -3.18 -8.84 -6.28
CA VAL A 25 -2.80 -8.20 -5.01
C VAL A 25 -3.41 -6.81 -4.97
N THR A 26 -4.09 -6.48 -3.87
CA THR A 26 -4.64 -5.13 -3.62
C THR A 26 -3.93 -4.53 -2.41
N ASP A 27 -3.36 -3.34 -2.55
CA ASP A 27 -2.86 -2.53 -1.43
C ASP A 27 -3.94 -1.51 -1.01
N HIS A 28 -4.43 -1.65 0.21
CA HIS A 28 -5.56 -0.87 0.73
C HIS A 28 -5.17 0.55 1.14
N ARG A 29 -3.87 0.84 1.29
CA ARG A 29 -3.41 2.19 1.63
C ARG A 29 -3.57 3.15 0.45
N ILE A 30 -3.32 2.64 -0.74
CA ILE A 30 -3.26 3.42 -2.00
C ILE A 30 -4.38 3.05 -2.99
N GLY A 31 -5.20 2.04 -2.69
CA GLY A 31 -6.26 1.55 -3.57
C GLY A 31 -5.76 0.82 -4.83
N LEU A 32 -4.46 0.57 -4.95
CA LEU A 32 -3.84 -0.06 -6.11
C LEU A 32 -4.13 -1.57 -6.13
N THR A 33 -4.57 -2.08 -7.28
CA THR A 33 -4.74 -3.51 -7.54
C THR A 33 -3.92 -3.94 -8.73
N ILE A 34 -3.12 -4.99 -8.56
CA ILE A 34 -2.25 -5.59 -9.57
C ILE A 34 -2.70 -7.02 -9.85
N TYR A 35 -2.82 -7.40 -11.12
CA TYR A 35 -3.35 -8.71 -11.58
C TYR A 35 -2.24 -9.70 -12.00
N ARG A 36 -1.10 -9.64 -11.31
CA ARG A 36 0.08 -10.49 -11.55
C ARG A 36 0.70 -10.92 -10.22
N LEU A 37 -0.07 -11.68 -9.45
CA LEU A 37 0.31 -12.14 -8.11
C LEU A 37 1.66 -12.88 -8.06
N PRO A 38 2.00 -13.83 -8.95
CA PRO A 38 3.28 -14.53 -8.94
C PRO A 38 4.46 -13.57 -8.96
N ASP A 39 4.46 -12.61 -9.89
CA ASP A 39 5.55 -11.65 -10.04
C ASP A 39 5.72 -10.80 -8.78
N VAL A 40 4.62 -10.41 -8.14
CA VAL A 40 4.63 -9.71 -6.85
C VAL A 40 5.22 -10.58 -5.73
N LEU A 41 4.96 -11.89 -5.74
CA LEU A 41 5.55 -12.84 -4.79
C LEU A 41 7.03 -13.11 -5.08
N ASP A 42 7.44 -13.01 -6.34
CA ASP A 42 8.83 -13.14 -6.80
C ASP A 42 9.66 -11.85 -6.58
N GLY A 43 9.02 -10.78 -6.11
CA GLY A 43 9.70 -9.56 -5.66
C GLY A 43 9.47 -8.32 -6.51
N ASP A 44 8.62 -8.38 -7.55
CA ASP A 44 8.21 -7.22 -8.36
C ASP A 44 7.27 -6.31 -7.53
N LEU A 45 7.86 -5.56 -6.60
CA LEU A 45 7.19 -4.69 -5.65
C LEU A 45 7.25 -3.20 -6.02
N ASP A 46 8.08 -2.84 -6.99
CA ASP A 46 8.31 -1.46 -7.44
C ASP A 46 6.99 -0.71 -7.69
N PRO A 47 5.96 -1.29 -8.37
CA PRO A 47 4.71 -0.59 -8.60
C PRO A 47 3.98 -0.15 -7.32
N PHE A 48 4.11 -0.90 -6.22
CA PHE A 48 3.53 -0.50 -4.93
C PHE A 48 4.35 0.58 -4.26
N ILE A 49 5.68 0.46 -4.31
CA ILE A 49 6.60 1.37 -3.63
C ILE A 49 6.52 2.76 -4.27
N ASP A 50 6.54 2.84 -5.59
CA ASP A 50 6.49 4.08 -6.33
C ASP A 50 5.18 4.83 -6.08
N GLU A 51 4.04 4.14 -6.11
CA GLU A 51 2.73 4.74 -5.86
C GLU A 51 2.60 5.21 -4.40
N LEU A 52 3.11 4.45 -3.42
CA LEU A 52 3.15 4.88 -2.02
C LEU A 52 3.97 6.16 -1.83
N ILE A 53 5.13 6.24 -2.47
CA ILE A 53 6.00 7.43 -2.41
C ILE A 53 5.28 8.61 -3.08
N ALA A 54 4.67 8.41 -4.25
CA ALA A 54 3.95 9.46 -4.97
C ALA A 54 2.79 10.03 -4.14
N GLN A 55 1.97 9.17 -3.53
CA GLN A 55 0.85 9.61 -2.69
C GLN A 55 1.32 10.35 -1.43
N GLU A 56 2.38 9.87 -0.78
CA GLU A 56 2.97 10.55 0.39
C GLU A 56 3.52 11.93 0.00
N GLN A 57 4.23 12.03 -1.12
CA GLN A 57 4.74 13.31 -1.63
C GLN A 57 3.60 14.28 -1.97
N ALA A 58 2.54 13.80 -2.63
CA ALA A 58 1.36 14.60 -2.94
C ALA A 58 0.65 15.08 -1.66
N ALA A 59 0.51 14.22 -0.65
CA ALA A 59 -0.11 14.56 0.63
C ALA A 59 0.70 15.63 1.38
N ARG A 60 2.03 15.53 1.37
CA ARG A 60 2.92 16.55 1.95
C ARG A 60 2.79 17.90 1.26
N LEU A 61 2.76 17.91 -0.08
CA LEU A 61 2.60 19.15 -0.85
C LEU A 61 1.26 19.83 -0.57
N GLN A 62 0.17 19.06 -0.46
CA GLN A 62 -1.14 19.57 -0.07
C GLN A 62 -1.18 20.09 1.37
N GLY A 63 -0.54 19.37 2.30
CA GLY A 63 -0.39 19.82 3.69
C GLY A 63 0.42 21.12 3.82
N MET A 64 1.41 21.33 2.93
CA MET A 64 2.17 22.57 2.84
C MET A 64 1.39 23.72 2.18
N GLN A 65 0.43 23.43 1.30
CA GLN A 65 -0.46 24.45 0.71
C GLN A 65 -1.59 24.90 1.66
N GLY A 66 -1.78 24.22 2.80
CA GLY A 66 -2.81 24.52 3.79
C GLY A 66 -2.36 25.34 5.01
N LEU A 67 -1.10 25.80 5.09
CA LEU A 67 -0.68 26.75 6.12
C LEU A 67 -0.80 28.20 5.61
N PRO A 68 -1.45 29.11 6.35
CA PRO A 68 -1.41 30.55 6.06
C PRO A 68 0.00 31.14 6.29
#